data_AF-A0A1X0SUZ2-F1
#
_entry.id   AF-A0A1X0SUZ2-F1
#
_cell.length_a   1.000
_cell.length_b   1.000
_cell.length_c   1.000
_cell.angle_alpha   90.00
_cell.angle_beta   90.00
_cell.angle_gamma   90.00
#
_symmetry.space_group_name_H-M   'P 1'
#
loop_
_entity.id
_entity.type
_entity.pdbx_description
1 polymer ?
#
loop_
_entity_poly.entity_id
_entity_poly.type
_entity_poly.pdbx_seq_one_letter_code
_entity_poly.pdbx_strand_id
1 'polypeptide(L)'
;MKYRMQSTVAAAALTTLLGAPAFADEATRAAVDAVVEPLMAEHDVPGMSVAILHDGERHVFHYGFTSLQTGEAVGDDTLFEIGSLSKPFTGTLLARLEAERMVDLSAKAEDLLPELAESPVGGASLVDLATYASGGLPLQFPDGVDETNFPTFYRDFAPITEIGASRLYSNPSIGLAGHLAAASAGGFRRDHGREDLRADRAERYLPRSP
;
A
#
# COMPACT_ATOMS: atom_id res chain seq x y z
N MET A 1 -84.05 -6.07 -11.09
CA MET A 1 -83.87 -6.14 -9.62
C MET A 1 -82.51 -6.75 -9.32
N LYS A 2 -81.51 -5.92 -8.96
CA LYS A 2 -80.36 -6.21 -8.07
C LYS A 2 -79.46 -4.95 -8.00
N TYR A 3 -79.05 -4.61 -6.78
CA TYR A 3 -78.50 -3.34 -6.30
C TYR A 3 -76.96 -3.38 -6.18
N ARG A 4 -76.33 -2.19 -6.18
CA ARG A 4 -75.07 -1.79 -5.50
C ARG A 4 -73.74 -2.38 -6.04
N MET A 5 -72.58 -1.70 -5.96
CA MET A 5 -72.09 -0.65 -5.05
C MET A 5 -70.89 0.07 -5.70
N GLN A 6 -70.73 1.38 -5.46
CA GLN A 6 -69.51 2.13 -5.80
C GLN A 6 -68.38 1.74 -4.84
N SER A 7 -67.13 1.69 -5.32
CA SER A 7 -65.95 1.72 -4.45
C SER A 7 -64.82 2.46 -5.17
N THR A 8 -64.72 3.74 -4.86
CA THR A 8 -63.57 4.60 -5.15
C THR A 8 -62.37 4.06 -4.37
N VAL A 9 -61.33 3.60 -5.06
CA VAL A 9 -60.05 3.27 -4.42
C VAL A 9 -59.16 4.51 -4.54
N ALA A 10 -59.08 5.28 -3.45
CA ALA A 10 -58.03 6.28 -3.27
C ALA A 10 -56.77 5.53 -2.81
N ALA A 11 -55.83 5.30 -3.71
CA ALA A 11 -54.50 4.79 -3.36
C ALA A 11 -53.66 5.96 -2.84
N ALA A 12 -53.45 6.01 -1.53
CA ALA A 12 -52.47 6.90 -0.91
C ALA A 12 -51.06 6.45 -1.33
N ALA A 13 -50.35 7.33 -2.04
CA ALA A 13 -48.95 7.13 -2.34
C ALA A 13 -48.15 7.21 -1.04
N LEU A 14 -47.60 6.08 -0.61
CA LEU A 14 -46.63 6.01 0.48
C LEU A 14 -45.26 6.41 -0.08
N THR A 15 -44.94 7.69 -0.01
CA THR A 15 -43.61 8.20 -0.31
C THR A 15 -42.69 7.83 0.85
N THR A 16 -42.01 6.69 0.75
CA THR A 16 -40.89 6.38 1.66
C THR A 16 -39.75 7.34 1.35
N LEU A 17 -39.53 8.33 2.23
CA LEU A 17 -38.32 9.15 2.23
C LEU A 17 -37.12 8.24 2.51
N LEU A 18 -36.34 7.92 1.47
CA LEU A 18 -34.98 7.41 1.57
C LEU A 18 -34.05 8.57 2.01
N GLY A 19 -34.10 8.92 3.29
CA GLY A 19 -33.27 9.96 3.90
C GLY A 19 -31.91 9.48 4.42
N ALA A 20 -31.48 8.26 4.11
CA ALA A 20 -30.35 7.63 4.80
C ALA A 20 -28.91 8.07 4.39
N PRO A 21 -28.59 8.50 3.16
CA PRO A 21 -27.18 8.68 2.79
C PRO A 21 -26.56 9.97 3.35
N ALA A 22 -27.31 11.08 3.43
CA ALA A 22 -26.76 12.37 3.84
C ALA A 22 -26.41 12.43 5.35
N PHE A 23 -27.25 11.84 6.20
CA PHE A 23 -27.00 11.81 7.64
C PHE A 23 -25.82 10.92 8.04
N ALA A 24 -25.60 9.81 7.31
CA ALA A 24 -24.47 8.93 7.56
C ALA A 24 -23.13 9.59 7.17
N ASP A 25 -23.11 10.37 6.09
CA ASP A 25 -21.91 11.11 5.66
C ASP A 25 -21.58 12.28 6.60
N GLU A 26 -22.59 13.02 7.07
CA GLU A 26 -22.39 14.13 8.03
C GLU A 26 -21.92 13.63 9.40
N ALA A 27 -22.49 12.53 9.89
CA ALA A 27 -22.03 11.91 11.14
C ALA A 27 -20.61 11.36 11.02
N THR A 28 -20.28 10.72 9.88
CA THR A 28 -18.92 10.25 9.60
C THR A 28 -17.93 11.42 9.55
N ARG A 29 -18.26 12.49 8.83
CA ARG A 29 -17.45 13.72 8.78
C ARG A 29 -17.20 14.27 10.17
N ALA A 30 -18.25 14.46 10.98
CA ALA A 30 -18.10 14.99 12.33
C ALA A 30 -17.17 14.13 13.20
N ALA A 31 -17.23 12.80 13.06
CA ALA A 31 -16.34 11.88 13.77
C ALA A 31 -14.88 12.00 13.30
N VAL A 32 -14.66 12.16 11.99
CA VAL A 32 -13.31 12.36 11.43
C VAL A 32 -12.74 13.73 11.83
N ASP A 33 -13.51 14.80 11.69
CA ASP A 33 -13.11 16.17 12.05
C ASP A 33 -12.69 16.25 13.53
N ALA A 34 -13.46 15.61 14.43
CA ALA A 34 -13.17 15.55 15.85
C ALA A 34 -11.83 14.87 16.21
N VAL A 35 -11.25 14.09 15.31
CA VAL A 35 -9.93 13.44 15.47
C VAL A 35 -8.86 14.21 14.70
N VAL A 36 -9.14 14.58 13.45
CA VAL A 36 -8.14 15.14 12.53
C VAL A 36 -7.80 16.58 12.88
N GLU A 37 -8.78 17.45 13.16
CA GLU A 37 -8.50 18.86 13.42
C GLU A 37 -7.61 19.07 14.66
N PRO A 38 -7.85 18.39 15.81
CA PRO A 38 -6.95 18.48 16.96
C PRO A 38 -5.55 17.96 16.65
N LEU A 39 -5.42 16.84 15.92
CA LEU A 39 -4.11 16.27 15.55
C LEU A 39 -3.32 17.21 14.64
N MET A 40 -3.99 17.84 13.66
CA MET A 40 -3.34 18.80 12.78
C MET A 40 -2.88 20.03 13.54
N ALA A 41 -3.69 20.53 14.48
CA ALA A 41 -3.35 21.66 15.32
C ALA A 41 -2.21 21.34 16.32
N GLU A 42 -2.18 20.14 16.90
CA GLU A 42 -1.16 19.72 17.86
C GLU A 42 0.22 19.54 17.22
N HIS A 43 0.26 19.04 15.98
CA HIS A 43 1.50 18.69 15.29
C HIS A 43 1.87 19.64 14.15
N ASP A 44 1.20 20.79 14.05
CA ASP A 44 1.39 21.78 12.99
C ASP A 44 1.36 21.15 11.57
N VAL A 45 0.46 20.19 11.34
CA VAL A 45 0.35 19.47 10.06
C VAL A 45 -0.31 20.39 9.02
N PRO A 46 0.39 20.78 7.94
CA PRO A 46 -0.14 21.76 6.98
C PRO A 46 -1.34 21.26 6.18
N GLY A 47 -1.38 19.96 5.88
CA GLY A 47 -2.43 19.35 5.08
C GLY A 47 -2.49 17.83 5.28
N MET A 48 -3.69 17.28 5.19
CA MET A 48 -3.97 15.87 5.40
C MET A 48 -5.10 15.40 4.48
N SER A 49 -4.99 14.17 4.00
CA SER A 49 -6.09 13.45 3.35
C SER A 49 -6.39 12.17 4.11
N VAL A 50 -7.66 11.92 4.41
CA VAL A 50 -8.14 10.75 5.13
C VAL A 50 -9.17 10.03 4.26
N ALA A 51 -8.90 8.77 3.93
CA ALA A 51 -9.83 7.91 3.21
C ALA A 51 -10.28 6.74 4.10
N ILE A 52 -11.59 6.53 4.20
CA ILE A 52 -12.22 5.45 4.96
C ILE A 52 -12.98 4.57 3.97
N LEU A 53 -12.76 3.26 4.06
CA LEU A 53 -13.56 2.25 3.37
C LEU A 53 -14.32 1.45 4.43
N HIS A 54 -15.64 1.57 4.46
CA HIS A 54 -16.50 0.86 5.40
C HIS A 54 -17.75 0.37 4.67
N ASP A 55 -18.11 -0.91 4.87
CA ASP A 55 -19.26 -1.55 4.18
C ASP A 55 -19.28 -1.37 2.65
N GLY A 56 -18.09 -1.32 2.03
CA GLY A 56 -17.92 -1.12 0.59
C GLY A 56 -18.07 0.33 0.13
N GLU A 57 -18.40 1.26 1.02
CA GLU A 57 -18.50 2.69 0.76
C GLU A 57 -17.19 3.41 1.09
N ARG A 58 -16.77 4.30 0.18
CA ARG A 58 -15.54 5.08 0.30
C ARG A 58 -15.90 6.53 0.63
N HIS A 59 -15.39 7.01 1.76
CA HIS A 59 -15.47 8.41 2.17
C HIS A 59 -14.06 9.01 2.19
N VAL A 60 -13.89 10.21 1.63
CA VAL A 60 -12.59 10.90 1.56
C VAL A 60 -12.75 12.32 2.08
N PHE A 61 -11.84 12.70 2.98
CA PHE A 61 -11.83 13.99 3.68
C PHE A 61 -10.47 14.64 3.49
N HIS A 62 -10.47 15.90 3.06
CA HIS A 62 -9.25 16.68 2.83
C HIS A 62 -9.22 17.89 3.75
N TYR A 63 -8.03 18.18 4.27
CA TYR A 63 -7.79 19.25 5.22
C TYR A 63 -6.54 20.03 4.83
N GLY A 64 -6.59 21.35 5.02
CA GLY A 64 -5.43 22.22 4.86
C GLY A 64 -4.88 22.29 3.43
N PHE A 65 -3.56 22.43 3.33
CA PHE A 65 -2.87 22.83 2.11
C PHE A 65 -1.70 21.89 1.76
N THR A 66 -1.43 21.72 0.47
CA THR A 66 -0.24 21.04 -0.06
C THR A 66 1.02 21.89 0.18
N SER A 67 0.86 23.22 0.22
CA SER A 67 1.93 24.17 0.46
C SER A 67 1.40 25.43 1.15
N LEU A 68 2.05 25.80 2.26
CA LEU A 68 1.75 27.06 2.98
C LEU A 68 2.15 28.31 2.18
N GLN A 69 2.99 28.17 1.15
CA GLN A 69 3.45 29.29 0.33
C GLN A 69 2.44 29.63 -0.77
N THR A 70 1.91 28.60 -1.43
CA THR A 70 0.94 28.78 -2.53
C THR A 70 -0.50 28.80 -2.04
N GLY A 71 -0.78 28.22 -0.87
CA GLY A 71 -2.14 28.07 -0.37
C GLY A 71 -2.99 27.10 -1.19
N GLU A 72 -2.36 26.20 -1.95
CA GLU A 72 -3.07 25.17 -2.72
C GLU A 72 -3.67 24.15 -1.74
N ALA A 73 -4.98 23.91 -1.86
CA ALA A 73 -5.69 22.98 -0.98
C ALA A 73 -5.34 21.52 -1.29
N VAL A 74 -5.31 20.68 -0.25
CA VAL A 74 -5.28 19.22 -0.44
C VAL A 74 -6.56 18.77 -1.16
N GLY A 75 -6.44 17.86 -2.11
CA GLY A 75 -7.54 17.29 -2.87
C GLY A 75 -7.29 15.85 -3.28
N ASP A 76 -8.22 15.28 -4.06
CA ASP A 76 -8.21 13.85 -4.44
C ASP A 76 -6.93 13.41 -5.17
N ASP A 77 -6.31 14.32 -5.92
CA ASP A 77 -5.12 14.05 -6.73
C ASP A 77 -3.80 14.52 -6.05
N THR A 78 -3.86 14.97 -4.79
CA THR A 78 -2.65 15.39 -4.07
C THR A 78 -1.73 14.19 -3.85
N LEU A 79 -0.47 14.32 -4.27
CA LEU A 79 0.57 13.31 -4.05
C LEU A 79 1.27 13.55 -2.71
N PHE A 80 1.33 12.50 -1.88
CA PHE A 80 2.08 12.48 -0.63
C PHE A 80 3.22 11.46 -0.71
N GLU A 81 4.35 11.78 -0.09
CA GLU A 81 5.37 10.78 0.19
C GLU A 81 4.87 9.82 1.28
N ILE A 82 4.67 8.55 0.93
CA ILE A 82 4.11 7.54 1.84
C ILE A 82 5.17 6.78 2.65
N GLY A 83 6.45 7.09 2.40
CA GLY A 83 7.59 6.50 3.11
C GLY A 83 7.56 4.97 3.12
N SER A 84 7.57 4.39 4.33
CA SER A 84 7.63 2.93 4.50
C SER A 84 6.35 2.20 4.11
N LEU A 85 5.25 2.90 3.84
CA LEU A 85 4.06 2.30 3.23
C LEU A 85 4.31 1.85 1.78
N SER A 86 5.45 2.21 1.18
CA SER A 86 5.92 1.64 -0.09
C SER A 86 6.30 0.15 0.01
N LYS A 87 6.69 -0.34 1.20
CA LYS A 87 7.21 -1.71 1.38
C LYS A 87 6.18 -2.81 1.11
N PRO A 88 4.90 -2.68 1.51
CA PRO A 88 3.85 -3.59 1.04
C PRO A 88 3.73 -3.70 -0.49
N PHE A 89 4.05 -2.64 -1.25
CA PHE A 89 4.08 -2.74 -2.73
C PHE A 89 5.25 -3.61 -3.19
N THR A 90 6.44 -3.49 -2.57
CA THR A 90 7.56 -4.42 -2.81
C THR A 90 7.20 -5.85 -2.44
N GLY A 91 6.52 -6.07 -1.32
CA GLY A 91 6.02 -7.39 -0.94
C GLY A 91 5.02 -7.97 -1.95
N THR A 92 4.14 -7.12 -2.49
CA THR A 92 3.19 -7.50 -3.55
C THR A 92 3.91 -7.86 -4.84
N LEU A 93 4.95 -7.10 -5.21
CA LEU A 93 5.80 -7.41 -6.36
C LEU A 93 6.47 -8.79 -6.20
N LEU A 94 7.05 -9.06 -5.03
CA LEU A 94 7.67 -10.35 -4.71
C LEU A 94 6.67 -11.51 -4.86
N ALA A 95 5.50 -11.38 -4.23
CA ALA A 95 4.45 -12.40 -4.29
C ALA A 95 3.94 -12.63 -5.73
N ARG A 96 3.82 -11.56 -6.53
CA ARG A 96 3.43 -11.66 -7.94
C ARG A 96 4.48 -12.41 -8.77
N LEU A 97 5.75 -12.05 -8.63
CA LEU A 97 6.84 -12.69 -9.38
C LEU A 97 7.00 -14.17 -9.00
N GLU A 98 6.77 -14.53 -7.74
CA GLU A 98 6.70 -15.93 -7.32
C GLU A 98 5.53 -16.67 -7.96
N ALA A 99 4.32 -16.08 -7.93
CA ALA A 99 3.14 -16.68 -8.55
C ALA A 99 3.31 -16.88 -10.08
N GLU A 100 4.02 -15.98 -10.73
CA GLU A 100 4.39 -16.05 -12.16
C GLU A 100 5.60 -16.97 -12.43
N ARG A 101 6.17 -17.60 -11.38
CA ARG A 101 7.37 -18.47 -11.45
C ARG A 101 8.60 -17.79 -12.03
N MET A 102 8.69 -16.47 -11.89
CA MET A 102 9.86 -15.69 -12.31
C MET A 102 10.97 -15.73 -11.26
N VAL A 103 10.63 -15.93 -9.99
CA VAL A 103 11.59 -16.08 -8.89
C VAL A 103 11.02 -17.00 -7.82
N ASP A 104 11.88 -17.72 -7.10
CA ASP A 104 11.51 -18.50 -5.92
C ASP A 104 11.83 -17.68 -4.67
N LEU A 105 10.90 -17.48 -3.74
CA LEU A 105 11.17 -16.69 -2.53
C LEU A 105 12.16 -17.38 -1.58
N SER A 106 12.39 -18.67 -1.74
CA SER A 106 13.45 -19.42 -1.05
C SER A 106 14.81 -19.33 -1.73
N ALA A 107 14.91 -18.75 -2.93
CA ALA A 107 16.18 -18.50 -3.60
C ALA A 107 17.05 -17.58 -2.76
N LYS A 108 18.34 -17.93 -2.67
CA LYS A 108 19.30 -17.15 -1.89
C LYS A 108 19.75 -15.92 -2.66
N ALA A 109 20.16 -14.89 -1.94
CA ALA A 109 20.65 -13.66 -2.55
C ALA A 109 21.86 -13.92 -3.47
N GLU A 110 22.76 -14.84 -3.10
CA GLU A 110 23.90 -15.25 -3.91
C GLU A 110 23.52 -15.94 -5.23
N ASP A 111 22.37 -16.62 -5.29
CA ASP A 111 21.88 -17.27 -6.51
C ASP A 111 21.36 -16.24 -7.53
N LEU A 112 20.97 -15.04 -7.06
CA LEU A 112 20.34 -13.99 -7.86
C LEU A 112 21.30 -12.85 -8.21
N LEU A 113 22.35 -12.65 -7.39
CA LEU A 113 23.38 -11.64 -7.60
C LEU A 113 24.76 -12.25 -7.27
N PRO A 114 25.51 -12.73 -8.28
CA PRO A 114 26.78 -13.43 -8.09
C PRO A 114 27.85 -12.64 -7.32
N GLU A 115 27.78 -11.30 -7.30
CA GLU A 115 28.65 -10.42 -6.51
C GLU A 115 28.50 -10.63 -5.00
N LEU A 116 27.43 -11.29 -4.56
CA LEU A 116 27.16 -11.67 -3.18
C LEU A 116 27.60 -13.12 -2.86
N ALA A 117 28.17 -13.85 -3.81
CA ALA A 117 28.66 -15.20 -3.58
C ALA A 117 29.63 -15.25 -2.39
N GLU A 118 29.43 -16.22 -1.50
CA GLU A 118 30.21 -16.42 -0.27
C GLU A 118 30.15 -15.24 0.73
N SER A 119 29.32 -14.23 0.48
CA SER A 119 29.08 -13.16 1.45
C SER A 119 28.10 -13.61 2.53
N PRO A 120 28.19 -13.05 3.75
CA PRO A 120 27.30 -13.47 4.82
C PRO A 120 25.81 -13.20 4.52
N VAL A 121 25.49 -12.13 3.81
CA VAL A 121 24.11 -11.85 3.37
C VAL A 121 23.70 -12.67 2.14
N GLY A 122 24.67 -13.16 1.36
CA GLY A 122 24.46 -14.02 0.20
C GLY A 122 23.65 -15.27 0.51
N GLY A 123 23.82 -15.83 1.71
CA GLY A 123 23.07 -17.00 2.18
C GLY A 123 21.61 -16.74 2.56
N ALA A 124 21.17 -15.48 2.65
CA ALA A 124 19.80 -15.14 3.02
C ALA A 124 18.85 -15.34 1.82
N SER A 125 17.70 -15.96 2.07
CA SER A 125 16.65 -16.07 1.04
C SER A 125 15.96 -14.73 0.79
N LEU A 126 15.22 -14.61 -0.31
CA LEU A 126 14.37 -13.44 -0.55
C LEU A 126 13.33 -13.25 0.56
N VAL A 127 12.78 -14.33 1.12
CA VAL A 127 11.84 -14.22 2.26
C VAL A 127 12.55 -13.72 3.52
N ASP A 128 13.79 -14.14 3.79
CA ASP A 128 14.57 -13.61 4.92
C ASP A 128 14.81 -12.11 4.76
N LEU A 129 15.20 -11.68 3.56
CA LEU A 129 15.42 -10.26 3.24
C LEU A 129 14.12 -9.44 3.34
N ALA A 130 13.01 -9.94 2.80
CA ALA A 130 11.72 -9.24 2.82
C ALA A 130 11.11 -9.14 4.23
N THR A 131 11.45 -10.09 5.12
CA THR A 131 10.96 -10.14 6.51
C THR A 131 11.96 -9.62 7.53
N TYR A 132 13.07 -9.04 7.07
CA TYR A 132 14.11 -8.42 7.88
C TYR A 132 14.87 -9.39 8.81
N ALA A 133 15.01 -10.63 8.37
CA ALA A 133 15.67 -11.72 9.10
C ALA A 133 17.03 -12.11 8.49
N SER A 134 17.70 -11.20 7.79
CA SER A 134 18.90 -11.47 7.00
C SER A 134 20.23 -11.21 7.74
N GLY A 135 20.33 -11.61 9.00
CA GLY A 135 21.58 -11.48 9.77
C GLY A 135 21.82 -10.11 10.42
N GLY A 136 20.76 -9.30 10.59
CA GLY A 136 20.82 -8.06 11.37
C GLY A 136 21.29 -6.83 10.59
N LEU A 137 20.91 -6.71 9.32
CA LEU A 137 21.15 -5.50 8.52
C LEU A 137 20.61 -4.25 9.24
N PRO A 138 21.28 -3.09 9.11
CA PRO A 138 20.91 -1.87 9.82
C PRO A 138 19.61 -1.25 9.29
N LEU A 139 19.04 -0.30 10.04
CA LEU A 139 17.83 0.42 9.65
C LEU A 139 17.99 1.15 8.30
N GLN A 140 19.13 1.81 8.13
CA GLN A 140 19.53 2.55 6.93
C GLN A 140 20.91 2.08 6.50
N PHE A 141 21.26 2.34 5.24
CA PHE A 141 22.66 2.22 4.83
C PHE A 141 23.54 3.21 5.62
N PRO A 142 24.82 2.86 5.87
CA PRO A 142 25.82 3.82 6.33
C PRO A 142 26.01 4.97 5.34
N ASP A 143 26.49 6.11 5.83
CA ASP A 143 26.82 7.26 4.99
C ASP A 143 27.83 6.87 3.89
N GLY A 144 27.61 7.40 2.68
CA GLY A 144 28.47 7.14 1.52
C GLY A 144 28.14 5.86 0.74
N VAL A 145 27.17 5.06 1.20
CA VAL A 145 26.65 3.94 0.40
C VAL A 145 25.56 4.43 -0.56
N ASP A 146 25.69 4.06 -1.84
CA ASP A 146 24.80 4.47 -2.92
C ASP A 146 24.62 3.37 -3.99
N GLU A 147 23.93 3.72 -5.08
CA GLU A 147 23.64 2.88 -6.25
C GLU A 147 24.89 2.17 -6.84
N THR A 148 26.08 2.75 -6.66
CA THR A 148 27.31 2.32 -7.31
C THR A 148 28.15 1.38 -6.43
N ASN A 149 27.95 1.43 -5.11
CA ASN A 149 28.80 0.72 -4.16
C ASN A 149 28.03 -0.16 -3.15
N PHE A 150 26.70 -0.16 -3.19
CA PHE A 150 25.89 -1.01 -2.31
C PHE A 150 26.24 -2.51 -2.36
N PRO A 151 26.65 -3.14 -3.49
CA PRO A 151 27.02 -4.55 -3.48
C PRO A 151 28.24 -4.82 -2.61
N THR A 152 29.18 -3.86 -2.54
CA THR A 152 30.34 -3.94 -1.65
C THR A 152 29.93 -3.87 -0.19
N PHE A 153 28.98 -2.98 0.16
CA PHE A 153 28.41 -2.93 1.51
C PHE A 153 27.83 -4.29 1.93
N TYR A 154 27.02 -4.92 1.06
CA TYR A 154 26.43 -6.23 1.36
C TYR A 154 27.46 -7.34 1.47
N ARG A 155 28.46 -7.35 0.59
CA ARG A 155 29.54 -8.34 0.59
C ARG A 155 30.38 -8.28 1.87
N ASP A 156 30.67 -7.08 2.35
CA ASP A 156 31.55 -6.86 3.50
C ASP A 156 30.77 -6.78 4.84
N PHE A 157 29.43 -6.83 4.80
CA PHE A 157 28.59 -6.77 5.98
C PHE A 157 28.85 -7.96 6.92
N ALA A 158 29.25 -7.67 8.16
CA ALA A 158 29.42 -8.66 9.21
C ALA A 158 28.10 -8.86 9.97
N PRO A 159 27.45 -10.05 9.88
CA PRO A 159 26.21 -10.32 10.60
C PRO A 159 26.41 -10.27 12.10
N ILE A 160 25.38 -9.77 12.79
CA ILE A 160 25.33 -9.74 14.26
C ILE A 160 24.46 -10.87 14.83
N THR A 161 23.85 -11.66 13.96
CA THR A 161 22.94 -12.77 14.26
C THR A 161 22.93 -13.74 13.08
N GLU A 162 22.51 -14.98 13.31
CA GLU A 162 22.30 -15.94 12.22
C GLU A 162 21.09 -15.51 11.36
N ILE A 163 21.11 -15.90 10.07
CA ILE A 163 19.96 -15.70 9.18
C ILE A 163 18.76 -16.45 9.76
N GLY A 164 17.59 -15.82 9.75
CA GLY A 164 16.35 -16.36 10.31
C GLY A 164 16.23 -16.27 11.83
N ALA A 165 17.32 -16.00 12.57
CA ALA A 165 17.32 -16.06 14.03
C ALA A 165 16.67 -14.85 14.71
N SER A 166 16.65 -13.69 14.05
CA SER A 166 15.98 -12.49 14.58
C SER A 166 15.50 -11.56 13.49
N ARG A 167 14.48 -10.76 13.81
CA ARG A 167 13.93 -9.73 12.93
C ARG A 167 14.45 -8.35 13.35
N LEU A 168 15.10 -7.65 12.43
CA LEU A 168 15.55 -6.25 12.62
C LEU A 168 15.12 -5.39 11.44
N TYR A 169 14.12 -4.51 11.63
CA TYR A 169 13.58 -3.69 10.55
C TYR A 169 14.68 -2.88 9.83
N SER A 170 14.76 -3.06 8.51
CA SER A 170 15.90 -2.64 7.71
C SER A 170 15.49 -2.25 6.29
N ASN A 171 15.80 -1.01 5.88
CA ASN A 171 15.66 -0.58 4.48
C ASN A 171 16.62 -1.34 3.55
N PRO A 172 17.92 -1.52 3.89
CA PRO A 172 18.81 -2.38 3.11
C PRO A 172 18.28 -3.81 2.91
N SER A 173 17.61 -4.41 3.90
CA SER A 173 17.11 -5.78 3.79
C SER A 173 16.01 -5.92 2.71
N ILE A 174 14.87 -5.24 2.90
CA ILE A 174 13.76 -5.34 1.96
C ILE A 174 14.05 -4.64 0.62
N GLY A 175 14.94 -3.64 0.62
CA GLY A 175 15.44 -3.00 -0.58
C GLY A 175 16.20 -3.98 -1.46
N LEU A 176 17.08 -4.79 -0.87
CA LEU A 176 17.78 -5.85 -1.61
C LEU A 176 16.80 -6.90 -2.15
N ALA A 177 15.82 -7.34 -1.36
CA ALA A 177 14.80 -8.28 -1.83
C ALA A 177 14.08 -7.76 -3.10
N GLY A 178 13.63 -6.51 -3.08
CA GLY A 178 12.98 -5.88 -4.23
C GLY A 178 13.91 -5.73 -5.43
N HIS A 179 15.17 -5.35 -5.20
CA HIS A 179 16.18 -5.22 -6.25
C HIS A 179 16.44 -6.56 -6.96
N LEU A 180 16.70 -7.62 -6.19
CA LEU A 180 16.99 -8.95 -6.70
C LEU A 180 15.80 -9.52 -7.49
N ALA A 181 14.58 -9.42 -6.93
CA ALA A 181 13.39 -9.92 -7.61
C ALA A 181 13.12 -9.19 -8.93
N ALA A 182 13.29 -7.86 -8.97
CA ALA A 182 13.16 -7.10 -10.20
C ALA A 182 14.24 -7.50 -11.22
N ALA A 183 15.49 -7.73 -10.79
CA ALA A 183 16.57 -8.18 -11.66
C ALA A 183 16.25 -9.56 -12.30
N SER A 184 15.72 -10.52 -11.52
CA SER A 184 15.29 -11.83 -12.02
C SER A 184 14.19 -11.74 -13.09
N ALA A 185 13.37 -10.68 -13.06
CA ALA A 185 12.31 -10.44 -14.04
C ALA A 185 12.76 -9.67 -15.30
N GLY A 186 14.08 -9.45 -15.50
CA GLY A 186 14.61 -8.66 -16.60
C GLY A 186 14.69 -7.16 -16.31
N GLY A 187 14.76 -6.79 -15.02
CA GLY A 187 14.95 -5.43 -14.52
C GLY A 187 13.65 -4.68 -14.21
N PHE A 188 13.78 -3.52 -13.57
CA PHE A 188 12.67 -2.62 -13.27
C PHE A 188 12.17 -1.96 -14.56
N ARG A 189 11.27 -2.64 -15.27
CA ARG A 189 10.66 -2.09 -16.48
C ARG A 189 9.57 -1.11 -16.06
N ARG A 190 9.71 0.17 -16.43
CA ARG A 190 8.80 1.28 -16.05
C ARG A 190 7.33 1.09 -16.50
N ASP A 191 7.02 0.05 -17.27
CA ASP A 191 5.70 -0.28 -17.81
C ASP A 191 4.87 -1.22 -16.92
N HIS A 192 5.48 -2.07 -16.07
CA HIS A 192 4.74 -3.07 -15.28
C HIS A 192 3.91 -2.49 -14.12
N GLY A 193 3.99 -1.17 -13.86
CA GLY A 193 3.29 -0.50 -12.76
C GLY A 193 2.00 0.23 -13.13
N ARG A 194 1.77 0.59 -14.41
CA ARG A 194 0.66 1.49 -14.78
C ARG A 194 -0.50 0.84 -15.56
N GLU A 195 -0.26 -0.21 -16.33
CA GLU A 195 -1.33 -0.85 -17.13
C GLU A 195 -1.89 -2.12 -16.47
N ASP A 196 -1.04 -2.98 -15.91
CA ASP A 196 -1.48 -4.29 -15.39
C ASP A 196 -2.34 -4.22 -14.11
N LEU A 197 -2.07 -3.27 -13.20
CA LEU A 197 -2.84 -3.15 -11.96
C LEU A 197 -4.26 -2.59 -12.17
N ARG A 198 -4.52 -1.93 -13.31
CA ARG A 198 -5.86 -1.46 -13.68
C ARG A 198 -6.66 -2.55 -14.39
N ALA A 199 -6.00 -3.35 -15.23
CA ALA A 199 -6.65 -4.43 -15.96
C ALA A 199 -7.18 -5.52 -15.02
N ASP A 200 -6.40 -5.87 -13.99
CA ASP A 200 -6.72 -7.02 -13.12
C ASP A 200 -7.76 -6.72 -12.02
N ARG A 201 -8.18 -5.45 -11.88
CA ARG A 201 -9.19 -4.99 -10.90
C ARG A 201 -10.59 -4.87 -11.51
N ALA A 202 -10.71 -4.73 -12.84
CA ALA A 202 -11.99 -4.50 -13.51
C ALA A 202 -12.88 -5.77 -13.59
N GLU A 203 -12.30 -6.97 -13.53
CA GLU A 203 -13.06 -8.22 -13.73
C GLU A 203 -13.49 -8.93 -12.44
N ARG A 204 -12.87 -8.64 -11.28
CA ARG A 204 -13.10 -9.41 -10.04
C ARG A 204 -14.14 -8.86 -9.06
N TYR A 205 -14.72 -7.69 -9.32
CA TYR A 205 -15.71 -7.06 -8.43
C TYR A 205 -17.05 -6.70 -9.09
N LEU A 206 -17.31 -7.12 -10.32
CA LEU A 206 -18.67 -7.02 -10.87
C LEU A 206 -19.52 -8.17 -10.32
N PRO A 207 -20.68 -7.90 -9.68
CA PRO A 207 -21.61 -8.95 -9.31
C PRO A 207 -22.04 -9.68 -10.58
N ARG A 208 -21.78 -11.00 -10.63
CA ARG A 208 -22.35 -11.83 -11.70
C ARG A 208 -23.86 -11.75 -11.57
N SER A 209 -24.51 -11.16 -12.56
CA SER A 209 -25.97 -11.13 -12.64
C SER A 209 -26.52 -12.57 -12.72
N PRO A 210 -27.71 -12.83 -12.16
CA PRO A 210 -28.27 -14.17 -12.01
C PRO A 210 -28.56 -14.87 -13.33
#